data_AF-A0A1Q7N7S2-F1
#
_entry.id   AF-A0A1Q7N7S2-F1
#
_cell.length_a   1.000
_cell.length_b   1.000
_cell.length_c   1.000
_cell.angle_alpha   90.00
_cell.angle_beta   90.00
_cell.angle_gamma   90.00
#
_symmetry.space_group_name_H-M   'P 1'
#
loop_
_entity.id
_entity.type
_entity.pdbx_description
1 polymer ?
#
loop_
_entity_poly.entity_id
_entity_poly.type
_entity_poly.pdbx_seq_one_letter_code
_entity_poly.pdbx_strand_id
1 'polypeptide(L)'
;MQFLRIVIVFVLALGGSVRAADWPQWRGPHGNGIADDKNLPDRWTATQNVAWKASLSGLGVSSPIVFGGRVFVTSQIGTGVRRPGSHPRLAQGAAAATAGERALGSPRDAAADGRTFFAVEAFNRADGGRVWQYRVEAAGPLPGVHDKPRKLFSCFV
;
A
#
# COMPACT_ATOMS: atom_id res chain seq x y z
N MET A 1 13.20 46.01 13.35
CA MET A 1 13.00 45.09 12.21
C MET A 1 13.96 43.88 12.24
N GLN A 2 15.21 44.03 12.67
CA GLN A 2 16.19 42.92 12.78
C GLN A 2 15.80 41.81 13.78
N PHE A 3 15.32 42.20 14.97
CA PHE A 3 14.86 41.25 16.00
C PHE A 3 13.68 40.39 15.56
N LEU A 4 12.73 40.97 14.81
CA LEU A 4 11.57 40.25 14.28
C LEU A 4 11.97 39.15 13.28
N ARG A 5 13.01 39.40 12.47
CA ARG A 5 13.55 38.41 11.52
C ARG A 5 14.24 37.24 12.24
N ILE A 6 14.98 37.51 13.32
CA ILE A 6 15.66 36.48 14.11
C ILE A 6 14.64 35.58 14.80
N VAL A 7 13.57 36.17 15.36
CA VAL A 7 12.48 35.40 15.99
C VAL A 7 11.77 34.50 14.98
N ILE A 8 11.49 34.98 13.77
CA ILE A 8 10.85 34.17 12.71
C ILE A 8 11.75 32.98 12.28
N VAL A 9 13.05 33.20 12.11
CA VAL A 9 14.00 32.13 11.75
C VAL A 9 14.12 31.10 12.88
N PHE A 10 14.12 31.53 14.13
CA PHE A 10 14.18 30.63 15.29
C PHE A 10 12.90 29.79 15.45
N VAL A 11 11.72 30.38 15.21
CA VAL A 11 10.43 29.68 15.24
C VAL A 11 10.31 28.66 14.11
N LEU A 12 10.81 28.95 12.91
CA LEU A 12 10.86 28.00 11.79
C LEU A 12 11.82 26.83 12.05
N ALA A 13 12.90 27.04 12.81
CA ALA A 13 13.86 25.99 13.17
C ALA A 13 13.33 25.03 14.27
N LEU A 14 12.33 25.46 15.05
CA LEU A 14 11.71 24.68 16.13
C LEU A 14 10.52 23.82 15.68
N GLY A 15 10.24 23.75 14.37
CA GLY A 15 9.23 22.86 13.81
C GLY A 15 9.63 21.39 13.95
N GLY A 16 9.40 20.82 15.14
CA GLY A 16 9.59 19.39 15.40
C GLY A 16 8.74 18.57 14.43
N SER A 17 9.37 17.61 13.73
CA SER A 17 8.63 16.65 12.91
C SER A 17 7.85 15.72 13.84
N VAL A 18 6.54 15.92 13.97
CA VAL A 18 5.64 14.91 14.56
C VAL A 18 5.64 13.70 13.62
N ARG A 19 6.46 12.71 13.93
CA ARG A 19 6.42 11.41 13.25
C ARG A 19 5.53 10.50 14.07
N ALA A 20 4.40 10.07 13.53
CA ALA A 20 3.65 9.00 14.22
C ALA A 20 4.51 7.73 14.28
N ALA A 21 4.20 6.88 15.25
CA ALA A 21 4.95 5.67 15.55
C ALA A 21 5.03 4.71 14.35
N ASP A 22 6.07 3.88 14.36
CA ASP A 22 6.24 2.83 13.37
C ASP A 22 5.27 1.66 13.62
N TRP A 23 4.89 0.98 12.54
CA TRP A 23 4.09 -0.24 12.51
C TRP A 23 4.90 -1.34 11.80
N PRO A 24 5.94 -1.90 12.44
CA PRO A 24 7.01 -2.62 11.73
C PRO A 24 6.64 -4.02 11.26
N GLN A 25 5.52 -4.59 11.71
CA GLN A 25 5.15 -5.97 11.44
C GLN A 25 3.63 -6.17 11.32
N TRP A 26 3.22 -7.38 10.92
CA TRP A 26 1.82 -7.78 10.96
C TRP A 26 1.26 -7.60 12.37
N ARG A 27 0.11 -6.92 12.46
CA ARG A 27 -0.54 -6.55 13.75
C ARG A 27 0.26 -5.58 14.64
N GLY A 28 1.25 -4.88 14.09
CA GLY A 28 1.82 -3.69 14.72
C GLY A 28 2.91 -3.99 15.74
N PRO A 29 3.39 -2.96 16.46
CA PRO A 29 4.55 -3.06 17.34
C PRO A 29 4.37 -4.13 18.43
N HIS A 30 3.14 -4.30 18.92
CA HIS A 30 2.79 -5.27 19.97
C HIS A 30 2.21 -6.58 19.42
N GLY A 31 2.06 -6.74 18.10
CA GLY A 31 1.52 -7.95 17.46
C GLY A 31 0.03 -8.22 17.73
N ASN A 32 -0.69 -7.28 18.34
CA ASN A 32 -2.08 -7.42 18.77
C ASN A 32 -3.09 -6.74 17.83
N GLY A 33 -2.62 -5.91 16.89
CA GLY A 33 -3.45 -5.17 15.94
C GLY A 33 -4.06 -3.90 16.50
N ILE A 34 -3.52 -3.38 17.60
CA ILE A 34 -4.00 -2.18 18.29
C ILE A 34 -3.00 -1.04 18.05
N ALA A 35 -3.51 0.13 17.68
CA ALA A 35 -2.73 1.38 17.59
C ALA A 35 -2.78 2.13 18.91
N ASP A 36 -1.65 2.76 19.28
CA ASP A 36 -1.54 3.56 20.51
C ASP A 36 -2.04 5.01 20.31
N ASP A 37 -2.23 5.43 19.05
CA ASP A 37 -2.70 6.75 18.65
C ASP A 37 -4.12 7.04 19.14
N LYS A 38 -4.35 8.30 19.55
CA LYS A 38 -5.66 8.80 19.99
C LYS A 38 -6.28 9.64 18.88
N ASN A 39 -7.61 9.73 18.87
CA ASN A 39 -8.39 10.53 17.91
C ASN A 39 -8.26 10.04 16.46
N LEU A 40 -8.18 8.72 16.25
CA LEU A 40 -8.20 8.14 14.91
C LEU A 40 -9.56 8.40 14.24
N PRO A 41 -9.59 8.67 12.92
CA PRO A 41 -10.85 8.86 12.22
C PRO A 41 -11.74 7.61 12.27
N ASP A 42 -13.01 7.79 12.65
CA ASP A 42 -14.01 6.72 12.76
C ASP A 42 -14.92 6.61 11.53
N ARG A 43 -14.77 7.53 10.56
CA ARG A 43 -15.53 7.57 9.31
C ARG A 43 -14.59 7.58 8.11
N TRP A 44 -14.95 6.86 7.05
CA TRP A 44 -14.10 6.72 5.86
C TRP A 44 -14.95 6.68 4.60
N THR A 45 -14.47 7.31 3.53
CA THR A 45 -15.03 7.16 2.18
C THR A 45 -13.90 7.00 1.16
N ALA A 46 -14.23 6.90 -0.13
CA ALA A 46 -13.23 6.85 -1.18
C ALA A 46 -12.33 8.09 -1.24
N THR A 47 -12.72 9.20 -0.63
CA THR A 47 -12.01 10.49 -0.65
C THR A 47 -11.82 11.11 0.74
N GLN A 48 -12.66 10.76 1.72
CA GLN A 48 -12.60 11.28 3.07
C GLN A 48 -11.59 10.49 3.91
N ASN A 49 -10.77 11.22 4.67
CA ASN A 49 -9.71 10.70 5.54
C ASN A 49 -8.62 9.91 4.82
N VAL A 50 -8.65 9.81 3.49
CA VAL A 50 -7.57 9.21 2.69
C VAL A 50 -6.44 10.23 2.48
N ALA A 51 -5.27 9.99 3.07
CA ALA A 51 -4.11 10.87 2.89
C ALA A 51 -3.53 10.77 1.47
N TRP A 52 -3.41 9.56 0.94
CA TRP A 52 -2.94 9.32 -0.42
C TRP A 52 -3.26 7.89 -0.89
N LYS A 53 -3.17 7.70 -2.20
CA LYS A 53 -3.31 6.39 -2.87
C LYS A 53 -2.11 6.19 -3.78
N ALA A 54 -1.63 4.96 -3.86
CA ALA A 54 -0.54 4.59 -4.74
C ALA A 54 -0.91 3.36 -5.56
N SER A 55 -0.60 3.40 -6.86
CA SER A 55 -0.69 2.22 -7.71
C SER A 55 0.45 1.26 -7.37
N LEU A 56 0.11 0.02 -7.07
CA LEU A 56 1.08 -1.07 -6.95
C LEU A 56 1.44 -1.59 -8.33
N SER A 57 2.67 -2.08 -8.49
CA SER A 57 3.09 -2.72 -9.75
C SER A 57 2.50 -4.11 -9.96
N GLY A 58 1.84 -4.68 -8.96
CA GLY A 58 1.29 -6.03 -9.02
C GLY A 58 0.09 -6.21 -8.11
N LEU A 59 -0.35 -7.47 -7.98
CA LEU A 59 -1.40 -7.86 -7.06
C LEU A 59 -0.86 -7.90 -5.63
N GLY A 60 -1.20 -6.90 -4.82
CA GLY A 60 -0.90 -6.86 -3.39
C GLY A 60 -2.06 -7.41 -2.55
N VAL A 61 -1.78 -8.41 -1.72
CA VAL A 61 -2.75 -8.98 -0.75
C VAL A 61 -2.24 -8.97 0.68
N SER A 62 -1.03 -8.46 0.91
CA SER A 62 -0.43 -8.34 2.23
C SER A 62 -0.96 -7.12 2.99
N SER A 63 -0.72 -7.11 4.30
CA SER A 63 -0.83 -5.90 5.11
C SER A 63 0.42 -5.04 4.89
N PRO A 64 0.27 -3.72 4.72
CA PRO A 64 1.41 -2.81 4.72
C PRO A 64 2.10 -2.82 6.10
N ILE A 65 3.37 -2.42 6.11
CA ILE A 65 4.08 -2.04 7.35
C ILE A 65 4.60 -0.61 7.20
N VAL A 66 4.74 0.10 8.31
CA VAL A 66 5.29 1.46 8.37
C VAL A 66 6.57 1.41 9.18
N PHE A 67 7.68 1.87 8.61
CA PHE A 67 8.95 1.94 9.34
C PHE A 67 9.83 3.07 8.83
N GLY A 68 10.41 3.86 9.72
CA GLY A 68 11.36 4.91 9.35
C GLY A 68 10.79 5.95 8.37
N GLY A 69 9.49 6.27 8.50
CA GLY A 69 8.81 7.20 7.60
C GLY A 69 8.51 6.67 6.20
N ARG A 70 8.56 5.35 6.00
CA ARG A 70 8.22 4.69 4.75
C ARG A 70 7.12 3.66 4.98
N VAL A 71 6.34 3.41 3.94
CA VAL A 71 5.34 2.35 3.89
C VAL A 71 5.84 1.26 2.95
N PHE A 72 5.85 0.02 3.41
CA PHE A 72 6.30 -1.13 2.64
C PHE A 72 5.13 -2.04 2.31
N VAL A 73 5.05 -2.46 1.05
CA VAL A 73 4.00 -3.35 0.55
C VAL A 73 4.64 -4.44 -0.28
N THR A 74 4.08 -5.64 -0.22
CA THR A 74 4.47 -6.74 -1.11
C THR A 74 3.42 -6.96 -2.18
N SER A 75 3.86 -7.22 -3.40
CA SER A 75 2.99 -7.47 -4.55
C SER A 75 3.53 -8.57 -5.44
N GLN A 76 2.63 -9.26 -6.15
CA GLN A 76 2.98 -10.21 -7.20
C GLN A 76 2.79 -9.56 -8.57
N ILE A 77 3.86 -9.48 -9.35
CA ILE A 77 3.84 -8.97 -10.73
C ILE A 77 3.76 -10.16 -11.69
N GLY A 78 2.96 -10.05 -12.75
CA GLY A 78 2.73 -11.14 -13.68
C GLY A 78 1.71 -12.18 -13.19
N THR A 79 1.57 -13.26 -13.96
CA THR A 79 0.53 -14.29 -13.75
C THR A 79 1.14 -15.65 -13.48
N GLY A 80 0.80 -16.24 -12.33
CA GLY A 80 1.10 -17.64 -12.05
C GLY A 80 0.14 -18.60 -12.76
N VAL A 81 0.50 -19.88 -12.79
CA VAL A 81 -0.35 -20.97 -13.30
C VAL A 81 -1.63 -21.02 -12.46
N ARG A 82 -2.81 -21.03 -13.10
CA ARG A 82 -4.09 -21.17 -12.40
C ARG A 82 -4.41 -22.64 -12.19
N ARG A 83 -4.86 -23.00 -10.99
CA ARG A 83 -5.41 -24.34 -10.77
C ARG A 83 -6.75 -24.46 -11.51
N PRO A 84 -6.96 -25.51 -12.32
CA PRO A 84 -8.28 -25.81 -12.89
C PRO A 84 -9.34 -25.97 -11.79
N GLY A 85 -10.54 -25.42 -11.99
CA GLY A 85 -11.64 -25.51 -11.03
C GLY A 85 -12.53 -24.26 -10.97
N SER A 86 -13.71 -24.42 -10.36
CA SER A 86 -14.67 -23.35 -10.06
C SER A 86 -14.25 -22.59 -8.81
N HIS A 87 -13.35 -21.62 -8.97
CA HIS A 87 -13.03 -20.67 -7.90
C HIS A 87 -14.17 -19.65 -7.78
N PRO A 88 -14.60 -19.26 -6.56
CA PRO A 88 -15.58 -18.20 -6.39
C PRO A 88 -15.05 -16.91 -7.03
N ARG A 89 -15.65 -16.53 -8.14
CA ARG A 89 -15.33 -15.29 -8.87
C ARG A 89 -16.03 -14.15 -8.13
N LEU A 90 -15.48 -13.72 -6.99
CA LEU A 90 -15.98 -12.54 -6.29
C LEU A 90 -15.71 -11.31 -7.16
N ALA A 91 -16.80 -10.70 -7.66
CA ALA A 91 -16.90 -9.52 -8.52
C ALA A 91 -15.68 -9.24 -9.42
N GLN A 92 -15.64 -9.89 -10.57
CA GLN A 92 -14.81 -9.44 -11.69
C GLN A 92 -15.70 -8.69 -12.70
N GLY A 93 -15.50 -7.38 -12.81
CA GLY A 93 -16.11 -6.55 -13.85
C GLY A 93 -17.56 -6.13 -13.57
N ALA A 94 -17.98 -5.10 -14.32
CA ALA A 94 -19.30 -4.44 -14.47
C ALA A 94 -20.23 -4.31 -13.25
N ALA A 95 -20.51 -5.36 -12.48
CA ALA A 95 -21.32 -5.31 -11.27
C ALA A 95 -20.68 -4.48 -10.14
N ALA A 96 -19.34 -4.43 -10.08
CA ALA A 96 -18.62 -3.50 -9.19
C ALA A 96 -18.68 -2.03 -9.71
N ALA A 97 -18.86 -1.84 -11.02
CA ALA A 97 -19.05 -0.51 -11.60
C ALA A 97 -20.46 0.04 -11.30
N THR A 98 -21.47 -0.83 -11.15
CA THR A 98 -22.81 -0.45 -10.65
C THR A 98 -22.80 0.01 -9.18
N ALA A 99 -21.74 -0.33 -8.43
CA ALA A 99 -21.51 0.10 -7.04
C ALA A 99 -20.42 1.20 -6.90
N GLY A 100 -19.90 1.73 -8.02
CA GLY A 100 -18.88 2.79 -8.01
C GLY A 100 -17.46 2.35 -7.66
N GLU A 101 -17.19 1.04 -7.50
CA GLU A 101 -15.85 0.53 -7.25
C GLU A 101 -15.07 0.37 -8.57
N ARG A 102 -14.13 1.28 -8.82
CA ARG A 102 -13.12 1.09 -9.88
C ARG A 102 -12.16 -0.02 -9.49
N ALA A 103 -11.72 -0.81 -10.47
CA ALA A 103 -10.66 -1.79 -10.26
C ALA A 103 -9.41 -1.09 -9.71
N LEU A 104 -9.02 -1.53 -8.53
CA LEU A 104 -8.03 -0.89 -7.69
C LEU A 104 -6.66 -1.54 -7.94
N GLY A 105 -5.84 -0.92 -8.80
CA GLY A 105 -4.48 -1.36 -9.17
C GLY A 105 -4.17 -1.11 -10.66
N SER A 106 -2.89 -0.97 -11.02
CA SER A 106 -2.45 -0.83 -12.42
C SER A 106 -3.03 -1.95 -13.30
N PRO A 107 -3.12 -1.72 -14.63
CA PRO A 107 -3.41 -2.80 -15.58
C PRO A 107 -2.59 -4.03 -15.23
N ARG A 108 -3.12 -5.21 -15.57
CA ARG A 108 -2.26 -6.38 -15.65
C ARG A 108 -1.20 -6.03 -16.69
N ASP A 109 -0.07 -5.51 -16.25
CA ASP A 109 1.18 -5.78 -16.91
C ASP A 109 1.36 -7.28 -16.65
N ALA A 110 0.65 -8.08 -17.46
CA ALA A 110 1.10 -9.41 -17.77
C ALA A 110 2.57 -9.18 -18.08
N ALA A 111 3.47 -9.70 -17.24
CA ALA A 111 4.85 -9.78 -17.64
C ALA A 111 4.80 -10.30 -19.07
N ALA A 112 5.26 -9.50 -20.03
CA ALA A 112 5.00 -9.72 -21.45
C ALA A 112 5.45 -11.12 -21.93
N ASP A 113 6.21 -11.82 -21.07
CA ASP A 113 6.89 -13.07 -21.32
C ASP A 113 6.46 -14.21 -20.34
N GLY A 114 5.32 -14.10 -19.65
CA GLY A 114 4.78 -15.20 -18.81
C GLY A 114 5.50 -15.42 -17.46
N ARG A 115 6.41 -14.53 -17.09
CA ARG A 115 7.17 -14.59 -15.83
C ARG A 115 6.37 -14.05 -14.64
N THR A 116 6.68 -14.55 -13.44
CA THR A 116 6.11 -14.05 -12.18
C THR A 116 7.23 -13.46 -11.33
N PHE A 117 7.00 -12.29 -10.74
CA PHE A 117 7.93 -11.66 -9.81
C PHE A 117 7.27 -11.41 -8.47
N PHE A 118 8.02 -11.62 -7.39
CA PHE A 118 7.68 -11.09 -6.07
C PHE A 118 8.34 -9.73 -5.93
N ALA A 119 7.55 -8.71 -5.62
CA ALA A 119 8.03 -7.34 -5.44
C ALA A 119 7.83 -6.87 -4.00
N VAL A 120 8.81 -6.09 -3.53
CA VAL A 120 8.69 -5.27 -2.33
C VAL A 120 8.80 -3.82 -2.79
N GLU A 121 7.81 -3.01 -2.43
CA GLU A 121 7.71 -1.60 -2.81
C GLU A 121 7.75 -0.75 -1.56
N ALA A 122 8.56 0.31 -1.56
CA ALA A 122 8.58 1.31 -0.51
C ALA A 122 8.02 2.64 -1.01
N PHE A 123 7.14 3.24 -0.23
CA PHE A 123 6.54 4.53 -0.49
C PHE A 123 6.89 5.51 0.64
N ASN A 124 7.06 6.78 0.31
CA ASN A 124 7.22 7.83 1.29
C ASN A 124 5.89 8.00 2.02
N ARG A 125 5.92 7.94 3.35
CA ARG A 125 4.71 8.03 4.17
C ARG A 125 3.99 9.36 4.01
N ALA A 126 4.71 10.45 3.74
CA ALA A 126 4.14 11.79 3.72
C ALA A 126 3.24 12.04 2.49
N ASP A 127 3.63 11.50 1.32
CA ASP A 127 3.02 11.85 0.04
C ASP A 127 2.62 10.62 -0.81
N GLY A 128 2.97 9.41 -0.40
CA GLY A 128 2.72 8.19 -1.16
C GLY A 128 3.62 8.00 -2.37
N GLY A 129 4.64 8.84 -2.55
CA GLY A 129 5.61 8.73 -3.64
C GLY A 129 6.44 7.46 -3.51
N ARG A 130 6.54 6.67 -4.59
CA ARG A 130 7.36 5.44 -4.58
C ARG A 130 8.84 5.82 -4.46
N VAL A 131 9.49 5.32 -3.40
CA VAL A 131 10.92 5.56 -3.12
C VAL A 131 11.78 4.55 -3.88
N TRP A 132 11.42 3.28 -3.80
CA TRP A 132 12.12 2.21 -4.49
C TRP A 132 11.21 1.00 -4.67
N GLN A 133 11.67 0.08 -5.52
CA GLN A 133 11.06 -1.22 -5.71
C GLN A 133 12.15 -2.27 -5.89
N TYR A 134 12.03 -3.36 -5.18
CA TYR A 134 12.85 -4.54 -5.35
C TYR A 134 12.00 -5.67 -5.92
N ARG A 135 12.55 -6.44 -6.86
CA ARG A 135 11.84 -7.54 -7.52
C ARG A 135 12.73 -8.78 -7.53
N VAL A 136 12.12 -9.93 -7.28
CA VAL A 136 12.75 -11.24 -7.42
C VAL A 136 11.90 -12.07 -8.37
N GLU A 137 12.51 -12.60 -9.41
CA GLU A 137 11.83 -13.54 -10.32
C GLU A 137 11.54 -14.84 -9.58
N ALA A 138 10.33 -15.35 -9.73
CA ALA A 138 9.95 -16.63 -9.15
C ALA A 138 10.64 -17.76 -9.92
N ALA A 139 11.45 -18.56 -9.24
CA ALA A 139 12.17 -19.68 -9.82
C ALA A 139 11.44 -21.01 -9.59
N GLY A 140 11.63 -21.95 -10.52
CA GLY A 140 11.09 -23.31 -10.42
C GLY A 140 9.64 -23.47 -10.90
N PRO A 141 9.09 -24.70 -10.84
CA PRO A 141 7.72 -24.97 -11.24
C PRO A 141 6.74 -24.29 -10.27
N LEU A 142 5.96 -23.34 -10.78
CA LEU A 142 4.96 -22.64 -9.99
C LEU A 142 3.68 -23.48 -9.86
N PRO A 143 3.19 -23.76 -8.64
CA PRO A 143 1.97 -24.52 -8.46
C PRO A 143 0.75 -23.72 -8.92
N GLY A 144 -0.31 -24.45 -9.30
CA GLY A 144 -1.60 -23.84 -9.61
C GLY A 144 -2.17 -23.07 -8.41
N VAL A 145 -2.37 -21.76 -8.56
CA VAL A 145 -2.94 -20.88 -7.51
C VAL A 145 -4.46 -20.70 -7.67
N HIS A 146 -5.13 -20.36 -6.57
CA HIS A 146 -6.54 -19.96 -6.53
C HIS A 146 -6.69 -18.45 -6.79
N ASP A 147 -7.89 -18.03 -7.20
CA ASP A 147 -8.17 -16.61 -7.41
C ASP A 147 -8.35 -15.86 -6.09
N LYS A 148 -7.62 -14.76 -5.92
CA LYS A 148 -7.85 -13.77 -4.85
C LYS A 148 -8.40 -12.46 -5.42
N PRO A 149 -9.30 -11.78 -4.70
CA PRO A 149 -9.82 -10.48 -5.11
C PRO A 149 -8.72 -9.40 -5.10
N ARG A 150 -8.85 -8.40 -5.97
CA ARG A 150 -7.92 -7.27 -6.08
C ARG A 150 -8.11 -6.33 -4.88
N LYS A 151 -7.02 -5.87 -4.27
CA LYS A 151 -7.05 -4.82 -3.24
C LYS A 151 -6.15 -3.67 -3.69
N LEU A 152 -6.65 -2.44 -3.60
CA LEU A 152 -5.75 -1.28 -3.61
C LEU A 152 -5.02 -1.25 -2.29
N PHE A 153 -3.81 -0.73 -2.34
CA PHE A 153 -3.20 -0.17 -1.16
C PHE A 153 -3.65 1.30 -1.01
N SER A 154 -4.27 1.62 0.12
CA SER A 154 -4.60 2.99 0.52
C SER A 154 -3.95 3.24 1.86
N CYS A 155 -3.25 4.36 2.00
CA CYS A 155 -2.71 4.77 3.29
C CYS A 155 -3.75 5.61 4.00
N PHE A 156 -4.07 5.17 5.19
CA PHE A 156 -4.99 5.80 6.12
C PHE A 156 -4.12 6.43 7.20
N VAL A 157 -4.27 7.73 7.43
CA VAL A 157 -3.50 8.49 8.43
C VAL A 157 -4.45 8.99 9.49
#